data_AF-A0A9X9AFH0-F1
#
_entry.id   AF-A0A9X9AFH0-F1
#
_cell.length_a   1.000
_cell.length_b   1.000
_cell.length_c   1.000
_cell.angle_alpha   90.00
_cell.angle_beta   90.00
_cell.angle_gamma   90.00
#
_symmetry.space_group_name_H-M   'P 1'
#
loop_
_entity.id
_entity.type
_entity.pdbx_description
1 polymer ?
#
loop_
_entity_poly.entity_id
_entity_poly.type
_entity_poly.pdbx_seq_one_letter_code
_entity_poly.pdbx_strand_id
1 'polypeptide(L)' 'EKFARAIVEATTHYEDYELIASLSKGLGNAMKGVEISTLLPEQRMQERGW' A
#
# COMPACT_ATOMS: atom_id res chain seq x y z
N GLU A 1 11.74 0.30 10.87
CA GLU A 1 11.57 -1.14 11.13
C GLU A 1 10.10 -1.58 11.27
N LYS A 2 9.25 -0.88 12.04
CA LYS A 2 7.83 -1.27 12.24
C LYS A 2 7.04 -1.52 10.95
N PHE A 3 7.17 -0.65 9.94
CA PHE A 3 6.51 -0.85 8.64
C PHE A 3 6.95 -2.12 7.92
N ALA A 4 8.26 -2.35 7.81
CA ALA A 4 8.80 -3.51 7.12
C ALA A 4 8.31 -4.82 7.77
N ARG A 5 8.37 -4.90 9.10
CA ARG A 5 7.87 -6.09 9.83
C ARG A 5 6.37 -6.29 9.62
N ALA A 6 5.57 -5.24 9.70
CA ALA A 6 4.12 -5.35 9.49
C ALA A 6 3.75 -5.83 8.07
N ILE A 7 4.48 -5.37 7.04
CA ILE A 7 4.26 -5.83 5.66
C ILE A 7 4.60 -7.32 5.52
N VAL A 8 5.72 -7.78 6.09
CA VAL A 8 6.14 -9.19 6.01
C VAL A 8 5.13 -10.10 6.72
N GLU A 9 4.73 -9.73 7.93
CA GLU A 9 3.75 -10.50 8.72
C GLU A 9 2.37 -10.53 8.05
N ALA A 10 1.90 -9.40 7.52
CA ALA A 10 0.62 -9.32 6.81
C ALA A 10 0.64 -10.09 5.49
N THR A 11 1.78 -10.14 4.79
CA THR A 11 1.92 -10.93 3.55
C THR A 11 1.95 -12.42 3.85
N THR A 12 2.63 -12.82 4.93
CA THR A 12 2.69 -14.22 5.36
C THR A 12 1.32 -14.74 5.79
N HIS A 13 0.55 -13.92 6.51
CA HIS A 13 -0.75 -14.28 7.09
C HIS A 13 -1.90 -13.53 6.42
N TYR A 14 -1.96 -13.54 5.09
CA TYR A 14 -2.91 -12.73 4.32
C TYR A 14 -4.40 -13.08 4.55
N GLU A 15 -4.70 -14.25 5.12
CA GLU A 15 -6.05 -14.72 5.45
C GLU A 15 -6.46 -14.39 6.90
N ASP A 16 -5.54 -13.96 7.76
CA ASP A 16 -5.83 -13.60 9.16
C ASP A 16 -6.13 -12.09 9.28
N TYR A 17 -7.41 -11.75 9.15
CA TYR A 17 -7.86 -10.36 9.18
C TYR A 17 -7.68 -9.69 10.55
N GLU A 18 -7.77 -10.44 11.65
CA GLU A 18 -7.57 -9.89 12.99
C GLU A 18 -6.11 -9.49 13.21
N LEU A 19 -5.18 -10.36 12.78
CA LEU A 19 -3.76 -10.08 12.83
C LEU A 19 -3.42 -8.87 11.95
N ILE A 20 -3.90 -8.81 10.71
CA ILE A 20 -3.65 -7.68 9.80
C ILE A 20 -4.16 -6.35 10.41
N ALA A 21 -5.35 -6.36 11.01
CA ALA A 21 -5.90 -5.19 11.67
C ALA A 21 -5.05 -4.75 12.88
N SER A 22 -4.47 -5.69 13.62
CA SER A 22 -3.57 -5.39 14.73
C SER A 22 -2.23 -4.79 14.25
N LEU A 23 -1.65 -5.37 13.19
CA LEU A 23 -0.38 -4.95 12.60
C LEU A 23 -0.47 -3.55 11.96
N SER A 24 -1.65 -3.19 11.45
CA SER A 24 -1.90 -1.89 10.83
C SER A 24 -1.96 -0.73 11.83
N LYS A 25 -2.10 -1.01 13.14
CA LYS A 25 -2.22 0.02 14.17
C LYS A 25 -0.85 0.62 14.51
N GLY A 26 -0.79 1.94 14.59
CA GLY A 26 0.39 2.66 15.10
C GLY A 26 1.64 2.56 14.20
N LEU A 27 1.48 2.22 12.92
CA LEU A 27 2.57 2.19 11.95
C LEU A 27 3.13 3.59 11.66
N GLY A 28 2.30 4.62 11.79
CA GLY A 28 2.64 6.01 11.49
C GLY A 28 2.05 6.45 10.15
N ASN A 29 2.58 7.53 9.60
CA ASN A 29 2.07 8.09 8.35
C ASN A 29 2.61 7.31 7.14
N ALA A 30 1.72 6.89 6.26
CA ALA A 30 2.09 6.33 4.97
C ALA A 30 2.68 7.41 4.05
N MET A 31 3.46 6.99 3.06
CA MET A 31 3.91 7.89 1.99
C MET A 31 2.70 8.43 1.22
N LYS A 32 2.76 9.71 0.83
CA LYS A 32 1.70 10.35 0.05
C LYS A 32 1.67 9.75 -1.36
N GLY A 33 0.53 9.21 -1.75
CA GLY A 33 0.29 8.81 -3.14
C GLY A 33 0.22 10.01 -4.09
N VAL A 34 0.64 9.80 -5.34
CA VAL A 34 0.46 10.77 -6.42
C VAL A 34 -0.84 10.43 -7.14
N GLU A 35 -1.68 11.43 -7.36
CA GLU A 35 -2.98 11.25 -8.00
C GLU A 35 -2.80 11.13 -9.53
N ILE A 36 -3.57 10.24 -10.17
CA ILE A 36 -3.38 9.87 -11.58
C ILE A 36 -3.61 11.03 -12.57
N SER A 37 -4.57 11.92 -12.30
CA SER A 37 -4.81 13.11 -13.13
C SER A 37 -3.62 14.09 -13.12
N THR A 38 -2.77 14.05 -12.09
CA THR A 38 -1.54 14.86 -12.02
C THR A 38 -0.35 14.26 -12.77
N LEU A 39 -0.42 12.99 -13.16
CA LEU A 39 0.66 12.31 -13.91
C LEU A 39 0.63 12.72 -15.38
N LEU A 40 1.83 12.94 -15.95
CA LEU A 40 1.98 13.10 -17.40
C LEU A 40 1.60 11.80 -18.14
N PRO A 41 1.10 11.86 -19.39
CA PRO A 41 0.73 10.67 -20.15
C PRO A 41 1.83 9.61 -20.19
N GLU A 42 3.09 10.01 -20.34
CA GLU A 42 4.25 9.11 -20.47
C GLU A 42 4.62 8.43 -19.14
N GLN A 43 4.15 8.97 -18.01
CA GLN A 43 4.36 8.40 -16.67
C GLN A 43 3.27 7.40 -16.29
N ARG A 44 2.18 7.33 -17.06
CA ARG A 44 1.08 6.40 -16.79
C ARG A 44 1.43 5.05 -17.39
N MET A 45 1.39 4.00 -16.57
CA MET A 45 1.62 2.62 -17.03
C MET A 45 0.48 2.09 -17.92
N GLN A 46 -0.70 2.71 -17.86
CA GLN A 46 -1.86 2.39 -18.69
C GLN A 46 -2.52 3.69 -19.17
N GLU A 47 -2.80 3.79 -20.46
CA GLU A 47 -3.76 4.76 -20.98
C GLU A 47 -5.17 4.25 -20.71
N ARG A 48 -6.06 5.13 -20.26
CA ARG A 48 -7.45 4.77 -19.93
C ARG A 48 -8.19 4.48 -21.24
N GLY A 49 -8.12 3.24 -21.73
CA GLY A 49 -8.77 2.80 -22.96
C GLY A 49 -8.68 1.29 -23.13
N TRP A 50 -9.83 0.66 -23.27
CA TRP A 50 -10.01 -0.60 -24.00
C TRP A 50 -10.63 -0.25 -25.34
#